data_AF-A0A1I0MKT4-F1
#
_entry.id   AF-A0A1I0MKT4-F1
#
_cell.length_a   1.000
_cell.length_b   1.000
_cell.length_c   1.000
_cell.angle_alpha   90.00
_cell.angle_beta   90.00
_cell.angle_gamma   90.00
#
_symmetry.space_group_name_H-M   'P 1'
#
loop_
_entity.id
_entity.type
_entity.pdbx_description
1 polymer ?
#
loop_
_entity_poly.entity_id
_entity_poly.type
_entity_poly.pdbx_seq_one_letter_code
_entity_poly.pdbx_strand_id
1 'polypeptide(L)'
;MAFAVSTFKVVKKVLVLFVLFALISCSAKDEISLCEQENVKSENIGINQNAQRDFAIILSKAVEDNADLRMFLRDEAQKQFDNTYDVFYPYVRNSKVGGNSTFREILLNYTTEKELAGIERSLPLLNIVIPDLSMFDAFSVNEWDAYNDEIAVSYIEGNNNSVFYSNGDSVFSLPKGSLPAFPYMVVKNSERMKVVNRGFTRSSNMDDLQYDFVDDIFNKRLNKPTTRSKTTSYINYNVNEEGPYMKAEYLDQRVKEAYAKYKNDPFACDRDLIYYNMDKSNSEKGKLNTKWREKLWKFRVVHSAYSEIAQKELGDPVIDTECHSRKAPFSNEELIEKIWTNGDYVFKFWIEYGRNNTQDKSTVRIVNVPPYKLFQFSKIKCAYQHSTAFRKSKYYYTVDLSDIKPLWVNVNEMLDGNDLLLMDEPWDLTSLSTNINIRIEESDPTIEFTKSVEFSNTFAGSANFDLGIGGKDASATAKVSLGVSGSFTTKRTHSEKWVEESDELGSVSLNYVAPVIVSDSELSTKGYKIHTLHTGLIEIMIVPVTVR
;
A
#
# COMPACT_ATOMS: atom_id res chain seq x y z
N MET A 1 30.58 46.79 -5.65
CA MET A 1 31.22 47.03 -4.35
C MET A 1 30.57 46.08 -3.35
N ALA A 2 31.37 45.17 -2.77
CA ALA A 2 31.14 44.33 -1.58
C ALA A 2 29.93 43.35 -1.57
N PHE A 3 30.17 42.03 -1.60
CA PHE A 3 30.27 41.07 -0.47
C PHE A 3 28.92 40.85 0.28
N ALA A 4 28.47 39.67 0.73
CA ALA A 4 28.66 38.22 0.53
C ALA A 4 27.79 37.51 1.63
N VAL A 5 27.59 36.17 1.54
CA VAL A 5 27.28 35.22 2.67
C VAL A 5 25.81 35.26 3.19
N SER A 6 25.02 34.20 3.49
CA SER A 6 25.12 32.73 3.52
C SER A 6 23.77 32.03 3.81
N THR A 7 23.65 30.77 3.34
CA THR A 7 23.16 29.53 4.04
C THR A 7 21.69 29.25 4.46
N PHE A 8 21.20 28.06 4.00
CA PHE A 8 20.48 26.95 4.70
C PHE A 8 19.10 27.24 5.37
N LYS A 9 18.04 26.39 5.44
CA LYS A 9 17.76 24.95 5.24
C LYS A 9 16.23 24.75 5.44
N VAL A 10 15.57 23.80 4.76
CA VAL A 10 14.51 22.97 5.39
C VAL A 10 14.64 21.53 4.86
N VAL A 11 14.82 20.61 5.81
CA VAL A 11 15.01 19.17 5.66
C VAL A 11 13.66 18.48 5.83
N LYS A 12 13.31 17.52 4.97
CA LYS A 12 12.39 16.43 5.34
C LYS A 12 13.19 15.13 5.43
N LYS A 13 13.17 14.54 6.62
CA LYS A 13 13.84 13.30 6.99
C LYS A 13 13.05 12.11 6.43
N VAL A 14 13.72 11.21 5.73
CA VAL A 14 13.30 9.80 5.60
C VAL A 14 14.43 8.97 6.18
N LEU A 15 14.09 8.17 7.20
CA LEU A 15 15.00 7.29 7.92
C LEU A 15 15.02 5.95 7.17
N VAL A 16 16.14 5.60 6.55
CA VAL A 16 16.38 4.25 6.00
C VAL A 16 17.47 3.60 6.83
N LEU A 17 17.11 2.48 7.46
CA LEU A 17 17.95 1.69 8.35
C LEU A 17 18.98 0.91 7.52
N PHE A 18 20.27 1.27 7.63
CA PHE A 18 21.38 0.51 7.05
C PHE A 18 21.89 -0.52 8.06
N VAL A 19 21.77 -1.81 7.74
CA VAL A 19 22.50 -2.88 8.43
C VAL A 19 23.81 -3.09 7.68
N LEU A 20 24.88 -2.44 8.16
CA LEU A 20 26.27 -2.71 7.79
C LEU A 20 26.82 -3.81 8.71
N PHE A 21 27.00 -5.02 8.19
CA PHE A 21 27.91 -5.99 8.81
C PHE A 21 29.32 -5.72 8.28
N ALA A 22 30.15 -5.12 9.13
CA ALA A 22 31.59 -5.08 8.97
C ALA A 22 32.22 -6.30 9.65
N LEU A 23 33.05 -7.05 8.93
CA LEU A 23 34.12 -7.91 9.46
C LEU A 23 35.28 -7.80 8.45
N ILE A 24 36.27 -6.94 8.69
CA ILE A 24 37.54 -7.21 9.38
C ILE A 24 38.33 -8.35 8.72
N SER A 25 39.36 -7.91 8.01
CA SER A 25 40.53 -8.64 7.55
C SER A 25 41.20 -9.46 8.67
N CYS A 26 41.54 -10.71 8.39
CA CYS A 26 42.61 -11.41 9.09
C CYS A 26 43.42 -12.20 8.05
N SER A 27 44.66 -11.78 7.83
CA SER A 27 45.62 -12.51 7.01
C SER A 27 46.19 -13.68 7.81
N ALA A 28 46.16 -14.87 7.23
CA ALA A 28 47.12 -15.92 7.57
C ALA A 28 47.83 -16.32 6.27
N LYS A 29 49.07 -15.85 6.14
CA LYS A 29 50.05 -16.43 5.22
C LYS A 29 50.63 -17.63 5.94
N ASP A 30 50.60 -18.80 5.31
CA ASP A 30 51.57 -19.86 5.59
C ASP A 30 52.34 -20.16 4.30
N GLU A 31 53.66 -20.20 4.50
CA GLU A 31 54.72 -20.20 3.52
C GLU A 31 54.86 -21.56 2.84
N ILE A 32 55.23 -21.56 1.55
CA ILE A 32 55.94 -22.69 0.95
C ILE A 32 57.26 -22.18 0.35
N SER A 33 58.31 -22.70 0.97
CA SER A 33 59.74 -22.69 0.63
C SER A 33 60.09 -22.56 -0.86
N LEU A 34 61.03 -21.67 -1.15
CA LEU A 34 61.80 -21.61 -2.39
C LEU A 34 63.03 -22.53 -2.29
N CYS A 35 63.22 -23.39 -3.30
CA CYS A 35 64.55 -23.84 -3.72
C CYS A 35 64.73 -23.53 -5.22
N GLU A 36 65.74 -22.70 -5.50
CA GLU A 36 66.50 -22.50 -6.75
C GLU A 36 67.02 -23.85 -7.32
N GLN A 37 67.30 -24.12 -8.61
CA GLN A 37 67.68 -23.40 -9.85
C GLN A 37 67.26 -24.32 -11.04
N GLU A 38 67.02 -23.88 -12.28
CA GLU A 38 68.03 -23.55 -13.31
C GLU A 38 67.41 -22.81 -14.52
N ASN A 39 68.28 -22.04 -15.19
CA ASN A 39 68.01 -21.20 -16.36
C ASN A 39 67.46 -21.96 -17.58
N VAL A 40 66.24 -21.60 -17.99
CA VAL A 40 65.88 -21.54 -19.41
C VAL A 40 65.38 -20.12 -19.67
N LYS A 41 65.96 -19.44 -20.66
CA LYS A 41 65.48 -18.14 -21.16
C LYS A 41 64.08 -18.33 -21.75
N SER A 42 63.05 -18.31 -20.92
CA SER A 42 61.68 -18.03 -21.35
C SER A 42 61.49 -16.51 -21.25
N GLU A 43 61.06 -15.88 -22.34
CA GLU A 43 60.51 -14.52 -22.25
C GLU A 43 59.47 -14.51 -21.13
N ASN A 44 59.75 -13.76 -20.06
CA ASN A 44 58.79 -13.49 -19.00
C ASN A 44 57.63 -12.69 -19.62
N ILE A 45 56.59 -13.38 -20.08
CA ILE A 45 55.29 -12.76 -20.33
C ILE A 45 54.70 -12.47 -18.95
N GLY A 46 55.10 -11.32 -18.39
CA GLY A 46 54.71 -10.88 -17.06
C GLY A 46 53.20 -10.69 -16.97
N ILE A 47 52.65 -11.02 -15.80
CA ILE A 47 51.29 -10.69 -15.38
C ILE A 47 51.12 -9.17 -15.55
N ASN A 48 50.14 -8.74 -16.36
CA ASN A 48 49.86 -7.32 -16.54
C ASN A 48 49.12 -6.80 -15.30
N GLN A 49 49.82 -6.05 -14.46
CA GLN A 49 49.26 -5.47 -13.22
C GLN A 49 48.16 -4.43 -13.47
N ASN A 50 48.03 -3.92 -14.71
CA ASN A 50 47.01 -2.94 -15.09
C ASN A 50 45.96 -3.54 -16.04
N ALA A 51 45.84 -4.87 -16.11
CA ALA A 51 45.03 -5.54 -17.13
C ALA A 51 43.58 -5.04 -17.19
N GLN A 52 42.92 -4.74 -16.06
CA GLN A 52 41.52 -4.25 -16.08
C GLN A 52 41.42 -2.86 -16.72
N ARG A 53 42.37 -1.98 -16.41
CA ARG A 53 42.45 -0.64 -17.01
C ARG A 53 42.70 -0.74 -18.51
N ASP A 54 43.69 -1.54 -18.90
CA ASP A 54 44.08 -1.64 -20.30
C ASP A 54 42.93 -2.27 -21.13
N PHE A 55 42.22 -3.26 -20.57
CA PHE A 55 40.99 -3.79 -21.19
C PHE A 55 39.87 -2.74 -21.27
N ALA A 56 39.66 -1.93 -20.22
CA ALA A 56 38.65 -0.87 -20.24
C ALA A 56 38.91 0.17 -21.34
N ILE A 57 40.18 0.54 -21.56
CA ILE A 57 40.58 1.45 -22.65
C ILE A 57 40.26 0.83 -24.01
N ILE A 58 40.64 -0.43 -24.24
CA ILE A 58 40.36 -1.14 -25.51
C ILE A 58 38.85 -1.25 -25.73
N LEU A 59 38.11 -1.65 -24.69
CA LEU A 59 36.66 -1.79 -24.75
C LEU A 59 35.99 -0.45 -25.07
N SER A 60 36.44 0.67 -24.46
CA SER A 60 35.87 2.00 -24.70
C SER A 60 35.95 2.44 -26.17
N LYS A 61 37.06 2.12 -26.86
CA LYS A 61 37.19 2.36 -28.31
C LYS A 61 36.24 1.47 -29.10
N ALA A 62 36.22 0.19 -28.78
CA ALA A 62 35.41 -0.79 -29.48
C ALA A 62 33.91 -0.50 -29.38
N VAL A 63 33.41 -0.10 -28.20
CA VAL A 63 31.98 0.18 -28.01
C VAL A 63 31.56 1.53 -28.56
N GLU A 64 32.46 2.49 -28.76
CA GLU A 64 32.12 3.78 -29.38
C GLU A 64 31.88 3.62 -30.88
N ASP A 65 32.77 2.92 -31.57
CA ASP A 65 32.73 2.76 -33.02
C ASP A 65 31.78 1.64 -33.52
N ASN A 66 31.27 0.78 -32.63
CA ASN A 66 30.52 -0.42 -33.02
C ASN A 66 29.18 -0.56 -32.28
N ALA A 67 28.10 -0.12 -32.94
CA ALA A 67 26.73 -0.25 -32.44
C ALA A 67 26.29 -1.71 -32.25
N ASP A 68 26.71 -2.61 -33.13
CA ASP A 68 26.41 -4.04 -33.00
C ASP A 68 27.05 -4.65 -31.75
N LEU A 69 28.25 -4.19 -31.38
CA LEU A 69 28.91 -4.60 -30.14
C LEU A 69 28.17 -4.09 -28.91
N ARG A 70 27.68 -2.84 -28.94
CA ARG A 70 26.82 -2.31 -27.87
C ARG A 70 25.56 -3.14 -27.70
N MET A 71 24.88 -3.44 -28.81
CA MET A 71 23.69 -4.31 -28.80
C MET A 71 24.00 -5.70 -28.28
N PHE A 72 25.09 -6.32 -28.76
CA PHE A 72 25.53 -7.63 -28.29
C PHE A 72 25.78 -7.66 -26.78
N LEU A 73 26.51 -6.68 -26.24
CA LEU A 73 26.80 -6.60 -24.81
C LEU A 73 25.53 -6.37 -23.98
N ARG A 74 24.61 -5.52 -24.45
CA ARG A 74 23.30 -5.33 -23.82
C ARG A 74 22.53 -6.64 -23.76
N ASP A 75 22.44 -7.34 -24.89
CA ASP A 75 21.66 -8.56 -25.02
C ASP A 75 22.27 -9.72 -24.20
N GLU A 76 23.61 -9.83 -24.14
CA GLU A 76 24.30 -10.77 -23.25
C GLU A 76 24.06 -10.42 -21.78
N ALA A 77 24.11 -9.15 -21.38
CA ALA A 77 23.84 -8.72 -20.01
C ALA A 77 22.39 -9.04 -19.60
N GLN A 78 21.42 -8.83 -20.50
CA GLN A 78 20.00 -9.15 -20.26
C GLN A 78 19.73 -10.64 -20.04
N LYS A 79 20.62 -11.54 -20.49
CA LYS A 79 20.52 -12.97 -20.15
C LYS A 79 20.74 -13.19 -18.65
N GLN A 80 21.46 -12.30 -17.97
CA GLN A 80 21.81 -12.36 -16.55
C GLN A 80 22.35 -13.73 -16.14
N PHE A 81 23.40 -14.21 -16.81
CA PHE A 81 23.86 -15.60 -16.65
C PHE A 81 24.14 -15.98 -15.18
N ASP A 82 24.55 -15.00 -14.36
CA ASP A 82 24.87 -15.14 -12.94
C ASP A 82 23.84 -14.49 -11.98
N ASN A 83 22.63 -14.19 -12.49
CA ASN A 83 21.57 -13.39 -11.85
C ASN A 83 21.86 -11.88 -11.70
N THR A 84 22.92 -11.36 -12.32
CA THR A 84 23.17 -9.91 -12.48
C THR A 84 23.37 -9.56 -13.95
N TYR A 85 23.39 -8.26 -14.27
CA TYR A 85 23.62 -7.76 -15.63
C TYR A 85 25.10 -7.73 -16.01
N ASP A 86 25.76 -8.86 -15.75
CA ASP A 86 27.18 -9.07 -15.98
C ASP A 86 27.39 -9.85 -17.28
N VAL A 87 28.43 -9.50 -18.03
CA VAL A 87 28.86 -10.19 -19.25
C VAL A 87 30.22 -10.85 -18.97
N PHE A 88 30.20 -12.18 -18.83
CA PHE A 88 31.41 -12.95 -18.60
C PHE A 88 32.19 -13.14 -19.90
N TYR A 89 33.20 -12.30 -20.11
CA TYR A 89 34.03 -12.26 -21.32
C TYR A 89 34.52 -13.64 -21.80
N PRO A 90 35.00 -14.55 -20.93
CA PRO A 90 35.41 -15.90 -21.35
C PRO A 90 34.35 -16.69 -22.13
N TYR A 91 33.06 -16.50 -21.83
CA TYR A 91 31.98 -17.21 -22.51
C TYR A 91 31.59 -16.59 -23.85
N VAL A 92 31.85 -15.30 -24.02
CA VAL A 92 31.33 -14.52 -25.17
C VAL A 92 32.40 -14.03 -26.14
N ARG A 93 33.69 -14.12 -25.78
CA ARG A 93 34.81 -13.61 -26.61
C ARG A 93 34.82 -14.14 -28.05
N ASN A 94 34.41 -15.40 -28.25
CA ASN A 94 34.40 -16.05 -29.57
C ASN A 94 33.00 -16.00 -30.23
N SER A 95 32.02 -15.33 -29.63
CA SER A 95 30.68 -15.15 -30.20
C SER A 95 30.71 -14.06 -31.28
N LYS A 96 29.91 -14.24 -32.34
CA LYS A 96 29.77 -13.28 -33.44
C LYS A 96 28.94 -12.07 -33.03
N VAL A 97 29.34 -10.90 -33.53
CA VAL A 97 28.71 -9.59 -33.26
C VAL A 97 28.36 -8.93 -34.59
N GLY A 98 27.07 -8.65 -34.85
CA GLY A 98 26.61 -7.84 -36.01
C GLY A 98 26.89 -8.37 -37.43
N GLY A 99 27.68 -9.44 -37.55
CA GLY A 99 28.20 -9.95 -38.81
C GLY A 99 29.05 -11.21 -38.60
N ASN A 100 30.21 -11.28 -39.25
CA ASN A 100 31.11 -12.45 -39.15
C ASN A 100 32.27 -12.29 -38.16
N SER A 101 32.52 -11.09 -37.64
CA SER A 101 33.58 -10.87 -36.65
C SER A 101 33.14 -11.30 -35.26
N THR A 102 34.05 -11.91 -34.51
CA THR A 102 33.85 -12.23 -33.10
C THR A 102 34.11 -11.02 -32.20
N PHE A 103 33.60 -11.05 -30.97
CA PHE A 103 33.89 -9.99 -29.99
C PHE A 103 35.40 -9.78 -29.81
N ARG A 104 36.19 -10.85 -29.70
CA ARG A 104 37.65 -10.77 -29.59
C ARG A 104 38.30 -10.14 -30.83
N GLU A 105 37.85 -10.50 -32.03
CA GLU A 105 38.35 -9.90 -33.28
C GLU A 105 38.06 -8.40 -33.37
N ILE A 106 36.91 -7.95 -32.85
CA ILE A 106 36.60 -6.52 -32.77
C ILE A 106 37.57 -5.80 -31.83
N LEU A 107 37.90 -6.39 -30.66
CA LEU A 107 38.88 -5.81 -29.74
C LEU A 107 40.27 -5.71 -30.36
N LEU A 108 40.68 -6.71 -31.16
CA LEU A 108 41.97 -6.73 -31.87
C LEU A 108 42.14 -5.61 -32.90
N ASN A 109 41.06 -4.92 -33.31
CA ASN A 109 41.20 -3.70 -34.11
C ASN A 109 41.83 -2.53 -33.33
N TYR A 110 41.84 -2.61 -31.99
CA TYR A 110 42.28 -1.54 -31.10
C TYR A 110 43.48 -1.91 -30.22
N THR A 111 44.04 -3.12 -30.38
CA THR A 111 45.18 -3.64 -29.61
C THR A 111 45.91 -4.73 -30.40
N THR A 112 47.12 -5.11 -29.99
CA THR A 112 47.81 -6.27 -30.59
C THR A 112 47.39 -7.61 -29.96
N GLU A 113 47.56 -8.71 -30.71
CA GLU A 113 47.35 -10.08 -30.20
C GLU A 113 48.18 -10.36 -28.94
N LYS A 114 49.42 -9.85 -28.89
CA LYS A 114 50.31 -10.01 -27.74
C LYS A 114 49.74 -9.34 -26.48
N GLU A 115 49.20 -8.14 -26.62
CA GLU A 115 48.62 -7.36 -25.51
C GLU A 115 47.31 -7.97 -25.03
N LEU A 116 46.39 -8.27 -25.96
CA LEU A 116 45.09 -8.86 -25.60
C LEU A 116 45.27 -10.21 -24.93
N ALA A 117 46.11 -11.09 -25.49
CA ALA A 117 46.42 -12.38 -24.86
C ALA A 117 47.10 -12.23 -23.48
N GLY A 118 47.89 -11.16 -23.29
CA GLY A 118 48.47 -10.81 -22.00
C GLY A 118 47.41 -10.40 -20.96
N ILE A 119 46.43 -9.61 -21.37
CA ILE A 119 45.27 -9.20 -20.55
C ILE A 119 44.41 -10.42 -20.20
N GLU A 120 44.04 -11.23 -21.19
CA GLU A 120 43.23 -12.44 -21.03
C GLU A 120 43.86 -13.43 -20.05
N ARG A 121 45.19 -13.59 -20.10
CA ARG A 121 45.95 -14.43 -19.14
C ARG A 121 45.96 -13.84 -17.72
N SER A 122 45.94 -12.51 -17.61
CA SER A 122 45.97 -11.81 -16.32
C SER A 122 44.58 -11.72 -15.68
N LEU A 123 43.51 -11.80 -16.47
CA LEU A 123 42.11 -11.73 -16.05
C LEU A 123 41.32 -12.96 -16.51
N PRO A 124 41.61 -14.16 -15.99
CA PRO A 124 40.89 -15.38 -16.39
C PRO A 124 39.39 -15.31 -16.04
N LEU A 125 39.00 -14.46 -15.08
CA LEU A 125 37.60 -14.26 -14.67
C LEU A 125 37.04 -12.91 -15.15
N LEU A 126 37.57 -12.38 -16.25
CA LEU A 126 37.18 -11.07 -16.79
C LEU A 126 35.67 -10.95 -16.99
N ASN A 127 35.11 -9.89 -16.43
CA ASN A 127 33.69 -9.62 -16.39
C ASN A 127 33.42 -8.14 -16.71
N ILE A 128 32.37 -7.89 -17.48
CA ILE A 128 31.92 -6.54 -17.86
C ILE A 128 30.56 -6.32 -17.22
N VAL A 129 30.49 -5.45 -16.23
CA VAL A 129 29.24 -5.10 -15.54
C VAL A 129 28.53 -3.99 -16.29
N ILE A 130 27.25 -4.19 -16.57
CA ILE A 130 26.35 -3.14 -17.10
C ILE A 130 25.31 -2.83 -16.01
N PRO A 131 25.44 -1.71 -15.29
CA PRO A 131 24.60 -1.40 -14.14
C PRO A 131 23.10 -1.28 -14.46
N ASP A 132 22.28 -1.62 -13.48
CA ASP A 132 20.86 -1.28 -13.43
C ASP A 132 20.61 -0.34 -12.25
N LEU A 133 20.45 0.94 -12.54
CA LEU A 133 20.20 2.00 -11.57
C LEU A 133 18.75 2.51 -11.67
N SER A 134 17.83 1.71 -12.23
CA SER A 134 16.40 2.05 -12.36
C SER A 134 15.73 2.42 -11.03
N MET A 135 16.20 1.87 -9.90
CA MET A 135 15.72 2.25 -8.56
C MET A 135 15.98 3.73 -8.19
N PHE A 136 16.86 4.40 -8.92
CA PHE A 136 17.19 5.81 -8.77
C PHE A 136 16.73 6.66 -9.95
N ASP A 137 15.84 6.15 -10.80
CA ASP A 137 15.42 6.76 -12.07
C ASP A 137 16.63 7.13 -12.96
N ALA A 138 17.67 6.30 -12.94
CA ALA A 138 18.93 6.49 -13.67
C ALA A 138 19.21 5.33 -14.65
N PHE A 139 20.37 5.36 -15.30
CA PHE A 139 20.76 4.40 -16.34
C PHE A 139 20.41 2.95 -15.97
N SER A 140 19.67 2.28 -16.86
CA SER A 140 19.34 0.87 -16.76
C SER A 140 19.64 0.17 -18.08
N VAL A 141 20.22 -1.02 -18.01
CA VAL A 141 20.42 -1.91 -19.16
C VAL A 141 19.13 -2.23 -19.94
N ASN A 142 17.95 -2.20 -19.30
CA ASN A 142 16.67 -2.44 -19.96
C ASN A 142 16.24 -1.25 -20.83
N GLU A 143 16.69 -0.05 -20.49
CA GLU A 143 16.38 1.22 -21.17
C GLU A 143 17.58 1.74 -21.98
N TRP A 144 18.67 0.98 -22.05
CA TRP A 144 19.88 1.39 -22.75
C TRP A 144 19.66 1.40 -24.27
N ASP A 145 19.69 2.61 -24.84
CA ASP A 145 19.77 2.83 -26.29
C ASP A 145 21.19 2.52 -26.81
N ALA A 146 21.37 1.32 -27.35
CA ALA A 146 22.63 0.86 -27.92
C ALA A 146 22.97 1.52 -29.26
N TYR A 147 22.10 2.33 -29.86
CA TYR A 147 22.45 3.11 -31.05
C TYR A 147 23.22 4.38 -30.70
N ASN A 148 22.99 4.94 -29.50
CA ASN A 148 23.79 6.05 -28.98
C ASN A 148 25.22 5.58 -28.66
N ASP A 149 26.22 6.31 -29.15
CA ASP A 149 27.66 6.08 -28.94
C ASP A 149 28.20 6.74 -27.67
N GLU A 150 27.40 7.56 -26.98
CA GLU A 150 27.71 8.13 -25.67
C GLU A 150 27.70 7.04 -24.58
N ILE A 151 28.82 6.35 -24.45
CA ILE A 151 29.05 5.33 -23.43
C ILE A 151 30.47 5.38 -22.87
N ALA A 152 30.59 5.26 -21.55
CA ALA A 152 31.89 5.26 -20.89
C ALA A 152 32.23 3.89 -20.29
N VAL A 153 33.51 3.56 -20.22
CA VAL A 153 34.01 2.32 -19.60
C VAL A 153 34.93 2.65 -18.44
N SER A 154 34.71 2.01 -17.30
CA SER A 154 35.55 2.11 -16.11
C SER A 154 36.08 0.74 -15.70
N TYR A 155 36.91 0.70 -14.66
CA TYR A 155 37.52 -0.50 -14.10
C TYR A 155 37.61 -0.40 -12.57
N ILE A 156 37.75 -1.51 -11.86
CA ILE A 156 37.77 -1.53 -10.38
C ILE A 156 39.20 -1.55 -9.82
N GLU A 157 40.01 -2.53 -10.21
CA GLU A 157 41.31 -2.78 -9.58
C GLU A 157 42.31 -1.67 -9.90
N GLY A 158 42.79 -0.99 -8.87
CA GLY A 158 43.70 0.16 -9.02
C GLY A 158 43.02 1.48 -9.43
N ASN A 159 41.68 1.54 -9.52
CA ASN A 159 40.95 2.75 -9.90
C ASN A 159 40.44 3.57 -8.69
N ASN A 160 41.37 4.15 -7.93
CA ASN A 160 41.01 4.90 -6.70
C ASN A 160 40.18 6.17 -6.95
N ASN A 161 40.17 6.68 -8.19
CA ASN A 161 39.53 7.94 -8.56
C ASN A 161 38.29 7.75 -9.43
N SER A 162 37.81 6.51 -9.62
CA SER A 162 36.66 6.20 -10.49
C SER A 162 36.79 6.88 -11.85
N VAL A 163 37.92 6.66 -12.52
CA VAL A 163 38.23 7.18 -13.86
C VAL A 163 37.40 6.43 -14.90
N PHE A 164 36.85 7.17 -15.86
CA PHE A 164 36.09 6.66 -17.00
C PHE A 164 36.80 7.00 -18.32
N TYR A 165 36.70 6.08 -19.29
CA TYR A 165 37.22 6.23 -20.64
C TYR A 165 36.11 6.24 -21.68
N SER A 166 36.26 7.10 -22.69
CA SER A 166 35.50 7.11 -23.96
C SER A 166 36.52 7.23 -25.08
N ASN A 167 36.38 6.47 -26.16
CA ASN A 167 37.34 6.40 -27.26
C ASN A 167 38.81 6.15 -26.85
N GLY A 168 39.01 5.53 -25.68
CA GLY A 168 40.33 5.34 -25.08
C GLY A 168 40.92 6.58 -24.38
N ASP A 169 40.26 7.73 -24.43
CA ASP A 169 40.63 8.93 -23.69
C ASP A 169 39.98 8.95 -22.31
N SER A 170 40.73 9.42 -21.31
CA SER A 170 40.17 9.64 -19.97
C SER A 170 39.28 10.89 -20.00
N VAL A 171 37.98 10.69 -19.83
CA VAL A 171 36.98 11.76 -20.02
C VAL A 171 36.59 12.45 -18.72
N PHE A 172 36.51 11.72 -17.60
CA PHE A 172 36.24 12.30 -16.27
C PHE A 172 36.54 11.31 -15.14
N SER A 173 36.59 11.83 -13.91
CA SER A 173 36.70 11.08 -12.64
C SER A 173 35.52 11.44 -11.74
N LEU A 174 34.85 10.44 -11.15
CA LEU A 174 33.75 10.71 -10.23
C LEU A 174 34.20 10.78 -8.77
N PRO A 175 33.78 11.80 -8.00
CA PRO A 175 33.98 11.82 -6.56
C PRO A 175 33.29 10.63 -5.90
N LYS A 176 33.90 10.08 -4.86
CA LYS A 176 33.35 8.96 -4.08
C LYS A 176 31.91 9.26 -3.63
N GLY A 177 30.98 8.35 -3.94
CA GLY A 177 29.55 8.48 -3.62
C GLY A 177 28.71 9.16 -4.71
N SER A 178 29.31 9.56 -5.83
CA SER A 178 28.57 10.07 -6.99
C SER A 178 28.19 8.92 -7.94
N LEU A 179 27.01 9.01 -8.55
CA LEU A 179 26.55 8.05 -9.56
C LEU A 179 26.60 8.69 -10.96
N PRO A 180 27.13 7.99 -11.98
CA PRO A 180 26.94 8.37 -13.38
C PRO A 180 25.47 8.52 -13.76
N ALA A 181 25.13 9.56 -14.51
CA ALA A 181 23.82 9.76 -15.12
C ALA A 181 23.82 9.51 -16.65
N PHE A 182 24.83 8.80 -17.15
CA PHE A 182 25.01 8.41 -18.55
C PHE A 182 25.29 6.90 -18.63
N PRO A 183 25.12 6.24 -19.79
CA PRO A 183 25.46 4.83 -19.97
C PRO A 183 26.92 4.53 -19.66
N TYR A 184 27.15 3.49 -18.85
CA TYR A 184 28.52 3.06 -18.56
C TYR A 184 28.65 1.57 -18.30
N MET A 185 29.87 1.07 -18.46
CA MET A 185 30.28 -0.30 -18.14
C MET A 185 31.44 -0.31 -17.16
N VAL A 186 31.57 -1.40 -16.40
CA VAL A 186 32.69 -1.55 -15.45
C VAL A 186 33.38 -2.90 -15.65
N VAL A 187 34.68 -2.85 -15.91
CA VAL A 187 35.56 -4.01 -16.05
C VAL A 187 36.06 -4.47 -14.68
N LYS A 188 35.86 -5.75 -14.35
CA LYS A 188 36.36 -6.38 -13.13
C LYS A 188 36.55 -7.88 -13.31
N ASN A 189 37.15 -8.55 -12.33
CA ASN A 189 37.02 -10.01 -12.22
C ASN A 189 35.67 -10.38 -11.59
N SER A 190 35.06 -11.46 -12.06
CA SER A 190 33.87 -12.04 -11.45
C SER A 190 34.21 -12.68 -10.11
N GLU A 191 33.43 -12.35 -9.09
CA GLU A 191 33.42 -12.97 -7.76
C GLU A 191 32.52 -14.21 -7.70
N ARG A 192 31.73 -14.46 -8.75
CA ARG A 192 30.74 -15.55 -8.83
C ARG A 192 31.21 -16.74 -9.65
N MET A 193 32.29 -16.58 -10.41
CA MET A 193 32.90 -17.62 -11.24
C MET A 193 34.23 -18.09 -10.65
N LYS A 194 34.54 -19.38 -10.82
CA LYS A 194 35.82 -20.00 -10.47
C LYS A 194 36.34 -20.83 -11.63
N VAL A 195 37.67 -20.97 -11.71
CA VAL A 195 38.32 -21.92 -12.61
C VAL A 195 38.37 -23.29 -11.92
N VAL A 196 37.85 -24.35 -12.55
CA VAL A 196 37.72 -25.67 -11.91
C VAL A 196 38.85 -26.64 -12.24
N ASN A 197 39.50 -26.51 -13.39
CA ASN A 197 40.56 -27.45 -13.76
C ASN A 197 41.93 -26.97 -13.24
N ARG A 198 42.42 -27.57 -12.15
CA ARG A 198 43.73 -27.30 -11.52
C ARG A 198 44.86 -28.09 -12.20
N GLY A 199 45.04 -27.88 -13.50
CA GLY A 199 46.19 -28.37 -14.25
C GLY A 199 47.06 -27.22 -14.75
N PHE A 200 47.53 -26.34 -13.86
CA PHE A 200 48.34 -25.18 -14.25
C PHE A 200 49.73 -25.64 -14.69
N THR A 201 49.97 -25.65 -16.00
CA THR A 201 51.30 -25.32 -16.52
C THR A 201 51.24 -23.87 -17.01
N ARG A 202 52.33 -23.12 -16.88
CA ARG A 202 52.45 -21.68 -17.21
C ARG A 202 52.09 -21.31 -18.67
N SER A 203 51.69 -22.28 -19.49
CA SER A 203 51.35 -22.13 -20.92
C SER A 203 49.87 -22.36 -21.27
N SER A 204 49.00 -22.68 -20.31
CA SER A 204 47.58 -22.94 -20.59
C SER A 204 46.90 -21.72 -21.22
N ASN A 205 46.30 -21.90 -22.39
CA ASN A 205 45.55 -20.85 -23.05
C ASN A 205 44.18 -20.70 -22.40
N MET A 206 43.57 -19.52 -22.53
CA MET A 206 42.25 -19.24 -21.93
C MET A 206 41.14 -20.15 -22.49
N ASP A 207 41.32 -20.72 -23.70
CA ASP A 207 40.42 -21.73 -24.28
C ASP A 207 40.47 -23.10 -23.58
N ASP A 208 41.54 -23.38 -22.83
CA ASP A 208 41.68 -24.63 -22.05
C ASP A 208 41.04 -24.52 -20.65
N LEU A 209 40.61 -23.31 -20.26
CA LEU A 209 40.05 -23.06 -18.94
C LEU A 209 38.59 -23.50 -18.88
N GLN A 210 38.30 -24.34 -17.89
CA GLN A 210 36.94 -24.68 -17.52
C GLN A 210 36.50 -23.81 -16.34
N TYR A 211 35.29 -23.29 -16.45
CA TYR A 211 34.69 -22.39 -15.48
C TYR A 211 33.45 -23.04 -14.85
N ASP A 212 33.24 -22.73 -13.59
CA ASP A 212 32.05 -23.10 -12.83
C ASP A 212 31.67 -21.94 -11.91
N PHE A 213 30.46 -21.96 -11.37
CA PHE A 213 30.07 -20.99 -10.36
C PHE A 213 30.76 -21.28 -9.02
N VAL A 214 31.07 -20.23 -8.26
CA VAL A 214 31.56 -20.37 -6.88
C VAL A 214 30.50 -21.07 -6.03
N ASP A 215 29.23 -20.74 -6.27
CA ASP A 215 28.05 -21.33 -5.64
C ASP A 215 26.93 -21.49 -6.67
N ASP A 216 26.20 -22.61 -6.61
CA ASP A 216 25.09 -22.94 -7.50
C ASP A 216 23.97 -21.88 -7.50
N ILE A 217 23.79 -21.11 -6.42
CA ILE A 217 22.80 -20.03 -6.36
C ILE A 217 23.00 -18.96 -7.42
N PHE A 218 24.24 -18.78 -7.90
CA PHE A 218 24.54 -17.82 -8.96
C PHE A 218 24.19 -18.35 -10.34
N ASN A 219 24.03 -19.66 -10.51
CA ASN A 219 23.76 -20.25 -11.82
C ASN A 219 22.30 -20.05 -12.24
N LYS A 220 22.02 -19.07 -13.11
CA LYS A 220 20.65 -18.84 -13.62
C LYS A 220 20.07 -20.05 -14.36
N ARG A 221 20.90 -20.97 -14.87
CA ARG A 221 20.41 -22.22 -15.49
C ARG A 221 19.88 -23.23 -14.47
N LEU A 222 20.32 -23.15 -13.22
CA LEU A 222 19.72 -23.86 -12.09
C LEU A 222 18.46 -23.13 -11.58
N ASN A 223 18.38 -21.81 -11.80
CA ASN A 223 17.13 -21.04 -11.75
C ASN A 223 16.20 -21.28 -12.95
N LYS A 224 16.42 -22.37 -13.73
CA LYS A 224 15.33 -22.90 -14.55
C LYS A 224 14.16 -23.15 -13.60
N PRO A 225 12.97 -22.58 -13.86
CA PRO A 225 11.81 -23.02 -13.13
C PRO A 225 11.77 -24.53 -13.33
N THR A 226 11.84 -25.31 -12.25
CA THR A 226 11.10 -26.56 -12.18
C THR A 226 9.77 -26.22 -12.82
N THR A 227 9.47 -26.75 -14.02
CA THR A 227 8.29 -26.40 -14.84
C THR A 227 7.21 -26.05 -13.87
N ARG A 228 6.92 -24.74 -13.69
CA ARG A 228 6.17 -24.33 -12.51
C ARG A 228 4.81 -24.92 -12.80
N SER A 229 4.52 -26.05 -12.16
CA SER A 229 3.24 -26.74 -12.26
C SER A 229 2.14 -25.73 -11.99
N LYS A 230 2.46 -24.66 -11.26
CA LYS A 230 1.64 -23.49 -10.95
C LYS A 230 2.32 -22.16 -11.35
N THR A 231 1.69 -21.37 -12.22
CA THR A 231 1.96 -19.92 -12.41
C THR A 231 1.18 -19.14 -11.35
N THR A 232 1.67 -18.01 -10.85
CA THR A 232 0.97 -17.19 -9.84
C THR A 232 0.86 -15.75 -10.31
N SER A 233 -0.31 -15.18 -10.10
CA SER A 233 -0.67 -13.80 -10.42
C SER A 233 -1.55 -13.24 -9.28
N TYR A 234 -1.81 -11.95 -9.29
CA TYR A 234 -2.70 -11.28 -8.35
C TYR A 234 -3.80 -10.56 -9.13
N ILE A 235 -5.05 -10.77 -8.70
CA ILE A 235 -6.18 -9.95 -9.11
C ILE A 235 -6.22 -8.78 -8.14
N ASN A 236 -5.89 -7.59 -8.60
CA ASN A 236 -5.92 -6.38 -7.79
C ASN A 236 -7.25 -5.66 -8.01
N TYR A 237 -7.88 -5.23 -6.92
CA TYR A 237 -9.08 -4.42 -6.97
C TYR A 237 -8.75 -2.99 -6.55
N ASN A 238 -9.39 -2.02 -7.22
CA ASN A 238 -9.31 -0.63 -6.81
C ASN A 238 -10.13 -0.46 -5.53
N VAL A 239 -9.44 -0.35 -4.40
CA VAL A 239 -10.06 -0.09 -3.11
C VAL A 239 -10.44 1.39 -3.08
N ASN A 240 -11.73 1.68 -3.22
CA ASN A 240 -12.25 3.01 -2.94
C ASN A 240 -12.28 3.21 -1.42
N GLU A 241 -11.20 3.75 -0.86
CA GLU A 241 -11.17 4.23 0.53
C GLU A 241 -12.00 5.54 0.62
N GLU A 242 -13.32 5.39 0.56
CA GLU A 242 -14.22 6.50 0.82
C GLU A 242 -14.15 6.85 2.31
N GLY A 243 -13.67 8.07 2.60
CA GLY A 243 -13.86 8.67 3.91
C GLY A 243 -15.34 8.99 4.17
N PRO A 244 -15.69 9.56 5.34
CA PRO A 244 -17.06 9.89 5.70
C PRO A 244 -17.56 11.11 4.94
N TYR A 245 -17.72 11.00 3.63
CA TYR A 245 -18.12 12.08 2.73
C TYR A 245 -19.55 11.86 2.21
N MET A 246 -20.25 12.96 1.99
CA MET A 246 -21.57 13.00 1.39
C MET A 246 -21.65 14.09 0.32
N LYS A 247 -22.10 13.73 -0.89
CA LYS A 247 -22.33 14.70 -1.96
C LYS A 247 -23.41 15.71 -1.55
N ALA A 248 -23.22 16.97 -1.97
CA ALA A 248 -24.10 18.07 -1.61
C ALA A 248 -25.57 17.91 -2.06
N GLU A 249 -25.81 17.06 -3.05
CA GLU A 249 -27.14 16.71 -3.58
C GLU A 249 -27.96 15.82 -2.63
N TYR A 250 -27.29 15.04 -1.77
CA TYR A 250 -27.95 14.19 -0.77
C TYR A 250 -28.23 14.88 0.56
N LEU A 251 -27.68 16.10 0.75
CA LEU A 251 -27.89 16.90 1.96
C LEU A 251 -29.02 17.90 1.75
N ASP A 252 -29.90 17.97 2.73
CA ASP A 252 -30.93 19.00 2.76
C ASP A 252 -30.31 20.41 2.77
N GLN A 253 -30.97 21.33 2.07
CA GLN A 253 -30.53 22.72 1.95
C GLN A 253 -30.35 23.38 3.31
N ARG A 254 -31.23 23.09 4.28
CA ARG A 254 -31.17 23.65 5.63
C ARG A 254 -29.96 23.19 6.42
N VAL A 255 -29.51 21.96 6.20
CA VAL A 255 -28.28 21.42 6.83
C VAL A 255 -27.05 22.15 6.29
N LYS A 256 -27.00 22.40 4.98
CA LYS A 256 -25.93 23.18 4.34
C LYS A 256 -25.90 24.63 4.81
N GLU A 257 -27.07 25.24 4.99
CA GLU A 257 -27.20 26.61 5.52
C GLU A 257 -26.71 26.71 6.97
N ALA A 258 -27.06 25.74 7.82
CA ALA A 258 -26.56 25.68 9.19
C ALA A 258 -25.03 25.63 9.23
N TYR A 259 -24.44 24.71 8.48
CA TYR A 259 -22.98 24.62 8.37
C TYR A 259 -22.35 25.91 7.85
N ALA A 260 -22.86 26.48 6.75
CA ALA A 260 -22.31 27.71 6.18
C ALA A 260 -22.33 28.88 7.18
N LYS A 261 -23.36 28.93 8.03
CA LYS A 261 -23.52 29.95 9.07
C LYS A 261 -22.60 29.72 10.27
N TYR A 262 -22.34 28.46 10.63
CA TYR A 262 -21.73 28.09 11.91
C TYR A 262 -20.32 27.51 11.81
N LYS A 263 -19.78 27.24 10.61
CA LYS A 263 -18.47 26.59 10.43
C LYS A 263 -17.27 27.27 11.11
N ASN A 264 -17.39 28.56 11.43
CA ASN A 264 -16.35 29.34 12.12
C ASN A 264 -16.72 29.65 13.59
N ASP A 265 -17.77 29.05 14.12
CA ASP A 265 -18.27 29.29 15.48
C ASP A 265 -18.26 27.97 16.28
N PRO A 266 -17.29 27.76 17.17
CA PRO A 266 -17.17 26.52 17.94
C PRO A 266 -18.27 26.35 19.00
N PHE A 267 -19.08 27.39 19.25
CA PHE A 267 -20.18 27.34 20.23
C PHE A 267 -21.57 27.25 19.58
N ALA A 268 -21.63 27.27 18.26
CA ALA A 268 -22.89 27.17 17.54
C ALA A 268 -23.39 25.73 17.45
N CYS A 269 -24.72 25.58 17.44
CA CYS A 269 -25.38 24.29 17.32
C CYS A 269 -26.19 24.26 16.01
N ASP A 270 -25.77 23.41 15.07
CA ASP A 270 -26.45 23.25 13.76
C ASP A 270 -27.94 22.93 13.94
N ARG A 271 -28.26 22.10 14.94
CA ARG A 271 -29.63 21.63 15.21
C ARG A 271 -30.57 22.73 15.71
N ASP A 272 -30.07 23.84 16.24
CA ASP A 272 -30.91 25.00 16.59
C ASP A 272 -31.56 25.59 15.33
N LEU A 273 -30.77 25.76 14.28
CA LEU A 273 -31.29 26.27 13.01
C LEU A 273 -32.18 25.20 12.35
N ILE A 274 -31.74 23.95 12.33
CA ILE A 274 -32.45 22.86 11.66
C ILE A 274 -33.82 22.61 12.30
N TYR A 275 -33.87 22.34 13.61
CA TYR A 275 -35.08 21.94 14.32
C TYR A 275 -35.93 23.11 14.82
N TYR A 276 -35.34 24.24 15.20
CA TYR A 276 -36.08 25.34 15.85
C TYR A 276 -36.14 26.64 15.04
N ASN A 277 -35.47 26.69 13.89
CA ASN A 277 -35.30 27.92 13.10
C ASN A 277 -34.68 29.06 13.91
N MET A 278 -33.76 28.71 14.80
CA MET A 278 -33.06 29.66 15.67
C MET A 278 -31.64 29.90 15.19
N ASP A 279 -31.23 31.16 15.31
CA ASP A 279 -29.87 31.61 15.09
C ASP A 279 -29.60 32.90 15.90
N LYS A 280 -28.41 33.49 15.75
CA LYS A 280 -28.04 34.73 16.46
C LYS A 280 -28.94 35.94 16.17
N SER A 281 -29.66 35.96 15.04
CA SER A 281 -30.59 37.02 14.67
C SER A 281 -32.03 36.78 15.14
N ASN A 282 -32.38 35.54 15.46
CA ASN A 282 -33.66 35.16 16.05
C ASN A 282 -33.44 34.17 17.21
N SER A 283 -32.72 34.63 18.24
CA SER A 283 -32.31 33.81 19.38
C SER A 283 -33.35 33.71 20.49
N GLU A 284 -34.42 34.52 20.43
CA GLU A 284 -35.35 34.69 21.55
C GLU A 284 -36.57 33.76 21.50
N LYS A 285 -37.00 33.29 20.31
CA LYS A 285 -38.13 32.35 20.17
C LYS A 285 -37.98 31.42 18.97
N GLY A 286 -37.67 30.15 19.23
CA GLY A 286 -37.69 29.07 18.26
C GLY A 286 -38.88 28.13 18.42
N LYS A 287 -39.53 27.81 17.30
CA LYS A 287 -40.61 26.82 17.27
C LYS A 287 -40.10 25.52 16.69
N LEU A 288 -40.35 24.42 17.40
CA LEU A 288 -40.01 23.09 16.91
C LEU A 288 -40.67 22.81 15.56
N ASN A 289 -39.86 22.47 14.58
CA ASN A 289 -40.30 21.92 13.32
C ASN A 289 -40.41 20.39 13.46
N THR A 290 -41.65 19.92 13.53
CA THR A 290 -41.99 18.52 13.78
C THR A 290 -41.69 17.58 12.61
N LYS A 291 -41.20 18.10 11.47
CA LYS A 291 -40.84 17.30 10.29
C LYS A 291 -39.40 16.81 10.30
N TRP A 292 -38.54 17.32 11.17
CA TRP A 292 -37.14 16.91 11.20
C TRP A 292 -36.94 15.63 12.03
N ARG A 293 -36.08 14.74 11.54
CA ARG A 293 -35.65 13.50 12.19
C ARG A 293 -34.18 13.25 11.93
N GLU A 294 -33.54 12.52 12.84
CA GLU A 294 -32.20 11.98 12.61
C GLU A 294 -32.31 10.64 11.87
N LYS A 295 -31.56 10.49 10.78
CA LYS A 295 -31.48 9.27 9.98
C LYS A 295 -30.10 8.65 10.09
N LEU A 296 -30.03 7.35 10.34
CA LEU A 296 -28.80 6.59 10.10
C LEU A 296 -28.60 6.46 8.58
N TRP A 297 -27.58 7.14 8.06
CA TRP A 297 -27.33 7.19 6.63
C TRP A 297 -26.42 6.06 6.16
N LYS A 298 -25.24 5.98 6.75
CA LYS A 298 -24.22 4.99 6.43
C LYS A 298 -23.61 4.43 7.70
N PHE A 299 -23.17 3.19 7.66
CA PHE A 299 -22.28 2.64 8.68
C PHE A 299 -21.16 1.83 8.04
N ARG A 300 -20.10 1.57 8.80
CA ARG A 300 -18.94 0.81 8.36
C ARG A 300 -18.42 -0.02 9.53
N VAL A 301 -18.29 -1.31 9.31
CA VAL A 301 -17.58 -2.22 10.23
C VAL A 301 -16.09 -2.07 9.97
N VAL A 302 -15.28 -1.78 10.99
CA VAL A 302 -13.83 -1.61 10.82
C VAL A 302 -13.15 -2.98 10.64
N HIS A 303 -11.96 -2.98 10.04
CA HIS A 303 -11.23 -4.22 9.75
C HIS A 303 -11.02 -5.13 10.97
N SER A 304 -10.70 -4.56 12.14
CA SER A 304 -10.47 -5.36 13.36
C SER A 304 -11.72 -6.03 13.91
N ALA A 305 -12.92 -5.54 13.56
CA ALA A 305 -14.17 -6.13 14.00
C ALA A 305 -14.57 -7.38 13.19
N TYR A 306 -13.90 -7.65 12.05
CA TYR A 306 -14.23 -8.82 11.22
C TYR A 306 -14.14 -10.13 12.01
N SER A 307 -13.11 -10.30 12.85
CA SER A 307 -12.97 -11.54 13.64
C SER A 307 -14.02 -11.70 14.73
N GLU A 308 -14.68 -10.59 15.13
CA GLU A 308 -15.76 -10.65 16.11
C GLU A 308 -17.02 -11.15 15.42
N ILE A 309 -17.41 -10.54 14.30
CA ILE A 309 -18.68 -10.86 13.61
C ILE A 309 -18.65 -12.08 12.68
N ALA A 310 -17.51 -12.75 12.50
CA ALA A 310 -17.36 -13.81 11.50
C ALA A 310 -17.11 -15.17 12.18
N GLN A 311 -18.09 -15.64 12.94
CA GLN A 311 -18.02 -16.87 13.72
C GLN A 311 -18.71 -18.03 13.01
N LYS A 312 -17.91 -18.87 12.35
CA LYS A 312 -18.42 -20.00 11.56
C LYS A 312 -19.28 -20.96 12.39
N GLU A 313 -18.96 -21.12 13.67
CA GLU A 313 -19.67 -21.99 14.60
C GLU A 313 -21.11 -21.50 14.89
N LEU A 314 -21.34 -20.19 14.82
CA LEU A 314 -22.65 -19.56 15.03
C LEU A 314 -23.47 -19.41 13.73
N GLY A 315 -22.85 -19.73 12.59
CA GLY A 315 -23.50 -19.71 11.28
C GLY A 315 -23.28 -18.42 10.50
N ASP A 316 -22.37 -17.56 10.96
CA ASP A 316 -22.05 -16.32 10.28
C ASP A 316 -21.46 -16.52 8.88
N PRO A 317 -21.67 -15.53 7.99
CA PRO A 317 -20.84 -15.40 6.81
C PRO A 317 -19.35 -15.33 7.18
N VAL A 318 -18.54 -16.19 6.58
CA VAL A 318 -17.09 -16.26 6.76
C VAL A 318 -16.40 -16.40 5.40
N ILE A 319 -15.12 -16.02 5.36
CA ILE A 319 -14.27 -16.15 4.18
C ILE A 319 -13.71 -17.57 4.08
N ASP A 320 -14.04 -18.27 3.00
CA ASP A 320 -13.28 -19.41 2.52
C ASP A 320 -11.99 -18.91 1.86
N THR A 321 -10.89 -19.05 2.60
CA THR A 321 -9.57 -18.55 2.19
C THR A 321 -9.03 -19.21 0.93
N GLU A 322 -9.58 -20.37 0.52
CA GLU A 322 -9.13 -21.09 -0.67
C GLU A 322 -10.29 -21.65 -1.50
N CYS A 323 -10.38 -21.24 -2.76
CA CYS A 323 -11.32 -21.85 -3.70
C CYS A 323 -10.63 -22.21 -5.03
N HIS A 324 -11.27 -23.05 -5.84
CA HIS A 324 -10.68 -23.47 -7.11
C HIS A 324 -11.71 -23.65 -8.22
N SER A 325 -11.27 -23.34 -9.45
CA SER A 325 -12.04 -23.60 -10.66
C SER A 325 -11.33 -24.60 -11.57
N ARG A 326 -12.12 -25.35 -12.35
CA ARG A 326 -11.63 -26.28 -13.37
C ARG A 326 -11.82 -25.66 -14.74
N LYS A 327 -10.81 -25.79 -15.61
CA LYS A 327 -10.79 -25.32 -17.01
C LYS A 327 -10.75 -23.80 -17.23
N ALA A 328 -11.57 -23.00 -16.56
CA ALA A 328 -11.66 -21.55 -16.75
C ALA A 328 -11.48 -20.78 -15.43
N PRO A 329 -10.94 -19.55 -15.45
CA PRO A 329 -10.97 -18.69 -14.28
C PRO A 329 -12.42 -18.30 -13.93
N PHE A 330 -12.68 -17.96 -12.66
CA PHE A 330 -13.97 -17.41 -12.25
C PHE A 330 -14.10 -15.98 -12.78
N SER A 331 -15.32 -15.53 -13.06
CA SER A 331 -15.60 -14.08 -13.12
C SER A 331 -15.36 -13.44 -11.74
N ASN A 332 -15.29 -12.11 -11.68
CA ASN A 332 -15.14 -11.43 -10.39
C ASN A 332 -16.33 -11.71 -9.47
N GLU A 333 -17.53 -11.71 -10.01
CA GLU A 333 -18.78 -11.97 -9.29
C GLU A 333 -18.81 -13.40 -8.77
N GLU A 334 -18.52 -14.39 -9.64
CA GLU A 334 -18.43 -15.80 -9.25
C GLU A 334 -17.36 -16.03 -8.18
N LEU A 335 -16.23 -15.33 -8.26
CA LEU A 335 -15.14 -15.46 -7.29
C LEU A 335 -15.57 -14.93 -5.91
N ILE A 336 -16.22 -13.77 -5.87
CA ILE A 336 -16.74 -13.19 -4.61
C ILE A 336 -17.79 -14.11 -3.97
N GLU A 337 -18.71 -14.66 -4.77
CA GLU A 337 -19.70 -15.65 -4.28
C GLU A 337 -19.05 -16.95 -3.79
N LYS A 338 -17.89 -17.33 -4.33
CA LYS A 338 -17.16 -18.54 -3.88
C LYS A 338 -16.31 -18.31 -2.64
N ILE A 339 -15.90 -17.07 -2.39
CA ILE A 339 -15.07 -16.71 -1.23
C ILE A 339 -15.92 -16.55 0.01
N TRP A 340 -17.13 -16.00 -0.10
CA TRP A 340 -18.03 -15.86 1.04
C TRP A 340 -18.90 -17.09 1.23
N THR A 341 -19.08 -17.54 2.47
CA THR A 341 -20.17 -18.46 2.78
C THR A 341 -21.52 -17.76 2.64
N ASN A 342 -22.58 -18.52 2.37
CA ASN A 342 -23.93 -17.97 2.20
C ASN A 342 -24.45 -17.37 3.51
N GLY A 343 -25.15 -16.24 3.42
CA GLY A 343 -25.81 -15.58 4.54
C GLY A 343 -25.62 -14.07 4.48
N ASP A 344 -26.40 -13.38 5.30
CA ASP A 344 -26.29 -11.94 5.55
C ASP A 344 -26.01 -11.75 7.04
N TYR A 345 -25.22 -10.73 7.38
CA TYR A 345 -25.08 -10.28 8.76
C TYR A 345 -26.32 -9.49 9.17
N VAL A 346 -26.77 -9.65 10.41
CA VAL A 346 -27.98 -9.01 10.93
C VAL A 346 -27.60 -7.99 11.99
N PHE A 347 -27.49 -6.73 11.59
CA PHE A 347 -27.17 -5.65 12.52
C PHE A 347 -28.42 -5.13 13.22
N LYS A 348 -28.41 -5.15 14.55
CA LYS A 348 -29.43 -4.51 15.39
C LYS A 348 -28.88 -3.22 15.99
N PHE A 349 -29.60 -2.14 15.76
CA PHE A 349 -29.35 -0.83 16.37
C PHE A 349 -30.43 -0.58 17.41
N TRP A 350 -30.05 -0.67 18.67
CA TRP A 350 -30.88 -0.32 19.81
C TRP A 350 -30.79 1.19 20.02
N ILE A 351 -31.90 1.88 19.78
CA ILE A 351 -31.99 3.33 19.88
C ILE A 351 -32.75 3.70 21.13
N GLU A 352 -32.09 4.43 22.02
CA GLU A 352 -32.62 4.78 23.32
C GLU A 352 -32.48 6.27 23.59
N TYR A 353 -33.54 6.86 24.13
CA TYR A 353 -33.54 8.26 24.52
C TYR A 353 -34.52 8.51 25.66
N GLY A 354 -34.16 9.48 26.49
CA GLY A 354 -34.90 9.83 27.70
C GLY A 354 -36.13 10.66 27.39
N ARG A 355 -37.21 10.42 28.14
CA ARG A 355 -38.40 11.29 28.15
C ARG A 355 -38.63 11.87 29.54
N ASN A 356 -38.84 13.19 29.61
CA ASN A 356 -39.22 13.88 30.83
C ASN A 356 -40.55 13.31 31.34
N ASN A 357 -40.62 12.98 32.64
CA ASN A 357 -41.83 12.57 33.37
C ASN A 357 -42.59 11.34 32.82
N THR A 358 -42.02 10.61 31.85
CA THR A 358 -42.58 9.37 31.30
C THR A 358 -41.47 8.33 31.16
N GLN A 359 -41.84 7.10 30.79
CA GLN A 359 -40.88 6.03 30.54
C GLN A 359 -40.02 6.37 29.32
N ASP A 360 -38.72 6.11 29.44
CA ASP A 360 -37.77 6.23 28.32
C ASP A 360 -38.21 5.33 27.16
N LYS A 361 -37.82 5.73 25.96
CA LYS A 361 -38.11 4.96 24.75
C LYS A 361 -36.88 4.16 24.37
N SER A 362 -37.05 2.85 24.19
CA SER A 362 -36.11 1.97 23.50
C SER A 362 -36.79 1.41 22.25
N THR A 363 -36.09 1.42 21.12
CA THR A 363 -36.55 0.81 19.87
C THR A 363 -35.40 0.11 19.16
N VAL A 364 -35.69 -1.03 18.54
CA VAL A 364 -34.72 -1.75 17.72
C VAL A 364 -34.93 -1.41 16.25
N ARG A 365 -33.84 -1.22 15.54
CA ARG A 365 -33.80 -1.10 14.08
C ARG A 365 -32.87 -2.18 13.54
N ILE A 366 -33.29 -2.86 12.48
CA ILE A 366 -32.60 -4.03 11.94
C ILE A 366 -32.14 -3.72 10.52
N VAL A 367 -30.90 -4.07 10.21
CA VAL A 367 -30.32 -3.96 8.86
C VAL A 367 -29.60 -5.26 8.53
N ASN A 368 -30.08 -5.95 7.49
CA ASN A 368 -29.42 -7.13 6.97
C ASN A 368 -28.42 -6.70 5.89
N VAL A 369 -27.18 -7.20 5.97
CA VAL A 369 -26.13 -6.80 5.03
C VAL A 369 -25.34 -8.02 4.54
N PRO A 370 -25.28 -8.26 3.22
CA PRO A 370 -24.44 -9.31 2.70
C PRO A 370 -22.95 -8.97 2.86
N PRO A 371 -22.07 -9.95 3.04
CA PRO A 371 -20.66 -9.72 3.38
C PRO A 371 -19.90 -8.87 2.34
N TYR A 372 -20.20 -9.05 1.05
CA TYR A 372 -19.56 -8.29 -0.03
C TYR A 372 -19.97 -6.80 -0.07
N LYS A 373 -20.97 -6.38 0.71
CA LYS A 373 -21.32 -4.97 0.92
C LYS A 373 -20.59 -4.36 2.13
N LEU A 374 -20.10 -5.18 3.06
CA LEU A 374 -19.30 -4.75 4.21
C LEU A 374 -17.81 -4.69 3.88
N PHE A 375 -17.33 -5.62 3.07
CA PHE A 375 -15.92 -5.85 2.86
C PHE A 375 -15.59 -6.08 1.39
N GLN A 376 -14.49 -5.47 0.94
CA GLN A 376 -13.86 -5.75 -0.35
C GLN A 376 -12.42 -6.25 -0.15
N PHE A 377 -11.88 -6.99 -1.12
CA PHE A 377 -10.47 -7.39 -1.09
C PHE A 377 -9.64 -6.42 -1.91
N SER A 378 -8.47 -6.03 -1.40
CA SER A 378 -7.51 -5.22 -2.17
C SER A 378 -6.81 -6.04 -3.25
N LYS A 379 -6.53 -7.32 -2.97
CA LYS A 379 -6.00 -8.28 -3.93
C LYS A 379 -6.40 -9.70 -3.57
N ILE A 380 -6.43 -10.56 -4.58
CA ILE A 380 -6.64 -12.01 -4.44
C ILE A 380 -5.54 -12.72 -5.23
N LYS A 381 -4.87 -13.69 -4.61
CA LYS A 381 -3.82 -14.48 -5.26
C LYS A 381 -4.47 -15.52 -6.17
N CYS A 382 -4.10 -15.55 -7.44
CA CYS A 382 -4.54 -16.55 -8.41
C CYS A 382 -3.36 -17.38 -8.89
N ALA A 383 -3.35 -18.67 -8.57
CA ALA A 383 -2.37 -19.63 -9.04
C ALA A 383 -2.96 -20.57 -10.10
N TYR A 384 -2.46 -20.47 -11.33
CA TYR A 384 -2.84 -21.35 -12.44
C TYR A 384 -1.98 -22.60 -12.49
N GLN A 385 -2.59 -23.76 -12.28
CA GLN A 385 -1.97 -25.05 -12.45
C GLN A 385 -2.15 -25.60 -13.87
N HIS A 386 -1.04 -25.83 -14.58
CA HIS A 386 -1.06 -26.41 -15.92
C HIS A 386 -1.54 -27.87 -15.90
N SER A 387 -2.23 -28.27 -16.97
CA SER A 387 -2.60 -29.67 -17.21
C SER A 387 -1.38 -30.53 -17.51
N THR A 388 -1.45 -31.80 -17.14
CA THR A 388 -0.48 -32.85 -17.51
C THR A 388 -1.26 -34.02 -18.12
N ALA A 389 -0.54 -35.03 -18.64
CA ALA A 389 -1.17 -36.24 -19.19
C ALA A 389 -2.14 -36.96 -18.22
N PHE A 390 -1.98 -36.75 -16.90
CA PHE A 390 -2.77 -37.40 -15.85
C PHE A 390 -3.61 -36.44 -15.00
N ARG A 391 -3.55 -35.12 -15.26
CA ARG A 391 -4.22 -34.10 -14.42
C ARG A 391 -4.73 -32.93 -15.25
N LYS A 392 -6.00 -32.54 -15.05
CA LYS A 392 -6.60 -31.36 -15.69
C LYS A 392 -6.05 -30.06 -15.08
N SER A 393 -6.05 -28.99 -15.87
CA SER A 393 -5.67 -27.65 -15.39
C SER A 393 -6.67 -27.12 -14.37
N LYS A 394 -6.18 -26.31 -13.44
CA LYS A 394 -6.96 -25.72 -12.34
C LYS A 394 -6.50 -24.31 -12.02
N TYR A 395 -7.44 -23.44 -11.67
CA TYR A 395 -7.14 -22.15 -11.07
C TYR A 395 -7.37 -22.27 -9.57
N TYR A 396 -6.40 -21.85 -8.77
CA TYR A 396 -6.47 -21.79 -7.32
C TYR A 396 -6.51 -20.33 -6.89
N TYR A 397 -7.48 -19.96 -6.07
CA TYR A 397 -7.59 -18.62 -5.52
C TYR A 397 -7.30 -18.70 -4.03
N THR A 398 -6.46 -17.79 -3.53
CA THR A 398 -6.15 -17.68 -2.11
C THR A 398 -6.34 -16.23 -1.68
N VAL A 399 -7.04 -16.06 -0.57
CA VAL A 399 -7.35 -14.76 0.04
C VAL A 399 -6.58 -14.62 1.33
N ASP A 400 -5.98 -13.45 1.55
CA ASP A 400 -5.39 -13.07 2.82
C ASP A 400 -6.34 -12.13 3.56
N LEU A 401 -6.65 -12.42 4.82
CA LEU A 401 -7.55 -11.59 5.62
C LEU A 401 -7.00 -10.17 5.78
N SER A 402 -5.67 -9.97 5.76
CA SER A 402 -5.05 -8.63 5.81
C SER A 402 -5.37 -7.77 4.58
N ASP A 403 -5.79 -8.39 3.48
CA ASP A 403 -6.17 -7.70 2.25
C ASP A 403 -7.64 -7.23 2.26
N ILE A 404 -8.43 -7.57 3.30
CA ILE A 404 -9.80 -7.09 3.47
C ILE A 404 -9.82 -5.60 3.79
N LYS A 405 -10.70 -4.87 3.10
CA LYS A 405 -10.92 -3.44 3.26
C LYS A 405 -12.40 -3.17 3.56
N PRO A 406 -12.69 -2.41 4.63
CA PRO A 406 -14.06 -2.11 5.02
C PRO A 406 -14.72 -1.10 4.07
N LEU A 407 -16.02 -1.30 3.83
CA LEU A 407 -16.86 -0.46 2.98
C LEU A 407 -17.90 0.29 3.80
N TRP A 408 -18.31 1.46 3.31
CA TRP A 408 -19.49 2.14 3.82
C TRP A 408 -20.76 1.51 3.25
N VAL A 409 -21.58 0.95 4.13
CA VAL A 409 -22.91 0.46 3.79
C VAL A 409 -23.89 1.62 3.79
N ASN A 410 -24.59 1.83 2.69
CA ASN A 410 -25.72 2.74 2.62
C ASN A 410 -26.97 2.05 3.19
N VAL A 411 -27.46 2.55 4.33
CA VAL A 411 -28.56 1.89 5.06
C VAL A 411 -29.86 1.92 4.27
N ASN A 412 -30.12 3.00 3.55
CA ASN A 412 -31.36 3.14 2.79
C ASN A 412 -31.39 2.16 1.59
N GLU A 413 -30.23 1.82 1.00
CA GLU A 413 -30.14 0.75 -0.01
C GLU A 413 -30.45 -0.63 0.56
N MET A 414 -30.16 -0.87 1.84
CA MET A 414 -30.48 -2.14 2.53
C MET A 414 -31.95 -2.20 2.98
N LEU A 415 -32.68 -1.09 2.89
CA LEU A 415 -34.08 -0.96 3.32
C LEU A 415 -35.01 -0.58 2.16
N ASP A 416 -34.69 -1.02 0.94
CA ASP A 416 -35.50 -0.81 -0.26
C ASP A 416 -35.88 0.65 -0.53
N GLY A 417 -34.96 1.59 -0.26
CA GLY A 417 -35.21 3.02 -0.47
C GLY A 417 -35.72 3.76 0.78
N ASN A 418 -35.99 3.05 1.89
CA ASN A 418 -36.57 3.64 3.09
C ASN A 418 -35.51 4.20 4.05
N ASP A 419 -35.91 5.21 4.81
CA ASP A 419 -35.05 5.84 5.82
C ASP A 419 -35.09 5.08 7.15
N LEU A 420 -33.92 4.76 7.70
CA LEU A 420 -33.80 4.30 9.08
C LEU A 420 -33.74 5.51 10.00
N LEU A 421 -34.90 5.92 10.49
CA LEU A 421 -35.03 7.01 11.46
C LEU A 421 -34.69 6.52 12.86
N LEU A 422 -33.85 7.29 13.57
CA LEU A 422 -33.46 6.97 14.95
C LEU A 422 -34.63 7.15 15.92
N MET A 423 -35.47 8.17 15.68
CA MET A 423 -36.62 8.50 16.53
C MET A 423 -37.90 8.55 15.70
N ASP A 424 -39.00 8.06 16.27
CA ASP A 424 -40.33 8.16 15.64
C ASP A 424 -40.89 9.59 15.77
N GLU A 425 -40.49 10.30 16.82
CA GLU A 425 -40.92 11.67 17.17
C GLU A 425 -39.82 12.71 16.88
N PRO A 426 -40.15 13.99 16.69
CA PRO A 426 -39.14 15.03 16.48
C PRO A 426 -38.28 15.20 17.74
N TRP A 427 -37.03 15.62 17.57
CA TRP A 427 -36.09 15.82 18.68
C TRP A 427 -36.44 17.09 19.49
N ASP A 428 -37.48 16.99 20.31
CA ASP A 428 -37.98 18.06 21.15
C ASP A 428 -37.25 18.11 22.50
N LEU A 429 -36.31 19.04 22.65
CA LEU A 429 -35.53 19.19 23.87
C LEU A 429 -36.36 19.60 25.12
N THR A 430 -37.61 20.02 24.96
CA THR A 430 -38.48 20.35 26.10
C THR A 430 -38.93 19.08 26.83
N SER A 431 -39.02 17.97 26.10
CA SER A 431 -39.55 16.69 26.58
C SER A 431 -38.56 15.53 26.45
N LEU A 432 -37.53 15.65 25.61
CA LEU A 432 -36.58 14.58 25.28
C LEU A 432 -35.16 14.92 25.73
N SER A 433 -34.33 13.89 25.92
CA SER A 433 -32.91 14.06 26.24
C SER A 433 -32.14 14.74 25.11
N THR A 434 -31.06 15.41 25.46
CA THR A 434 -30.11 16.03 24.53
C THR A 434 -29.20 15.01 23.86
N ASN A 435 -29.28 13.74 24.26
CA ASN A 435 -28.52 12.65 23.67
C ASN A 435 -29.44 11.49 23.27
N ILE A 436 -29.07 10.84 22.16
CA ILE A 436 -29.65 9.58 21.69
C ILE A 436 -28.55 8.54 21.82
N ASN A 437 -28.77 7.51 22.63
CA ASN A 437 -27.85 6.41 22.81
C ASN A 437 -28.15 5.33 21.77
N ILE A 438 -27.09 4.78 21.19
CA ILE A 438 -27.15 3.79 20.12
C ILE A 438 -26.22 2.65 20.51
N ARG A 439 -26.80 1.49 20.81
CA ARG A 439 -26.06 0.24 21.01
C ARG A 439 -26.20 -0.61 19.75
N ILE A 440 -25.10 -1.22 19.33
CA ILE A 440 -25.02 -1.96 18.07
C ILE A 440 -24.55 -3.38 18.36
N GLU A 441 -25.23 -4.35 17.78
CA GLU A 441 -24.84 -5.77 17.82
C GLU A 441 -25.04 -6.43 16.46
N GLU A 442 -24.22 -7.43 16.16
CA GLU A 442 -24.50 -8.44 15.15
C GLU A 442 -25.30 -9.56 15.83
N SER A 443 -26.34 -10.07 15.17
CA SER A 443 -27.24 -11.05 15.75
C SER A 443 -27.19 -12.40 15.07
N ASP A 444 -26.74 -13.39 15.81
CA ASP A 444 -26.87 -14.81 15.46
C ASP A 444 -28.30 -15.36 15.55
N PRO A 445 -28.62 -16.41 14.77
CA PRO A 445 -29.89 -17.10 14.81
C PRO A 445 -29.98 -18.12 15.98
N THR A 446 -29.83 -17.68 17.25
CA THR A 446 -29.95 -18.56 18.44
C THR A 446 -30.70 -17.91 19.63
N ILE A 447 -30.75 -18.58 20.79
CA ILE A 447 -31.76 -18.41 21.87
C ILE A 447 -31.64 -17.07 22.63
N GLU A 448 -32.81 -16.42 22.85
CA GLU A 448 -32.97 -15.18 23.63
C GLU A 448 -32.92 -15.40 25.17
N PHE A 449 -32.14 -14.59 25.91
CA PHE A 449 -32.30 -14.31 27.36
C PHE A 449 -32.59 -12.82 27.62
N THR A 450 -32.51 -12.33 28.87
CA THR A 450 -32.74 -10.90 29.20
C THR A 450 -31.56 -10.35 30.01
N LYS A 451 -30.99 -9.21 29.60
CA LYS A 451 -29.88 -8.49 30.27
C LYS A 451 -30.35 -7.07 30.61
N SER A 452 -29.98 -6.57 31.78
CA SER A 452 -30.20 -5.16 32.14
C SER A 452 -28.99 -4.32 31.70
N VAL A 453 -29.24 -3.25 30.96
CA VAL A 453 -28.23 -2.30 30.48
C VAL A 453 -28.53 -0.92 31.07
N GLU A 454 -27.48 -0.21 31.49
CA GLU A 454 -27.60 1.12 32.08
C GLU A 454 -27.17 2.20 31.10
N PHE A 455 -28.02 3.21 30.91
CA PHE A 455 -27.73 4.35 30.06
C PHE A 455 -27.94 5.67 30.81
N SER A 456 -27.26 6.70 30.30
CA SER A 456 -27.32 8.04 30.88
C SER A 456 -28.01 8.99 29.92
N ASN A 457 -29.06 9.65 30.40
CA ASN A 457 -29.83 10.62 29.65
C ASN A 457 -29.62 12.01 30.26
N THR A 458 -29.14 12.93 29.42
CA THR A 458 -28.93 14.34 29.78
C THR A 458 -30.09 15.17 29.25
N PHE A 459 -30.64 16.05 30.07
CA PHE A 459 -31.75 16.92 29.71
C PHE A 459 -31.33 18.37 29.76
N ALA A 460 -31.90 19.18 28.87
CA ALA A 460 -31.70 20.62 28.87
C ALA A 460 -32.33 21.26 30.11
N GLY A 461 -31.64 22.22 30.71
CA GLY A 461 -32.16 22.99 31.85
C GLY A 461 -33.36 23.85 31.47
N SER A 462 -34.21 24.16 32.46
CA SER A 462 -35.43 24.98 32.28
C SER A 462 -35.15 26.38 31.72
N ALA A 463 -33.95 26.93 31.94
CA ALA A 463 -33.51 28.21 31.38
C ALA A 463 -33.48 28.24 29.84
N ASN A 464 -33.54 27.08 29.16
CA ASN A 464 -33.59 27.01 27.70
C ASN A 464 -35.01 27.17 27.12
N PHE A 465 -36.05 27.27 27.96
CA PHE A 465 -37.45 27.24 27.53
C PHE A 465 -38.29 28.35 28.15
N ASP A 466 -39.22 28.90 27.36
CA ASP A 466 -40.29 29.77 27.88
C ASP A 466 -41.46 28.89 28.34
N LEU A 467 -41.66 28.81 29.65
CA LEU A 467 -42.86 28.24 30.25
C LEU A 467 -43.87 29.38 30.39
N GLY A 468 -44.65 29.61 29.34
CA GLY A 468 -45.71 30.62 29.35
C GLY A 468 -46.65 30.42 30.53
N ILE A 469 -46.54 31.26 31.55
CA ILE A 469 -47.50 31.31 32.66
C ILE A 469 -48.72 32.09 32.17
N GLY A 470 -49.79 31.35 31.84
CA GLY A 470 -51.15 31.87 31.80
C GLY A 470 -51.67 32.35 30.43
N GLY A 471 -52.41 31.48 29.76
CA GLY A 471 -53.22 31.82 28.57
C GLY A 471 -53.72 30.56 27.88
N LYS A 472 -54.94 30.57 27.32
CA LYS A 472 -55.70 29.39 26.84
C LYS A 472 -55.08 28.58 25.67
N ASP A 473 -53.83 28.83 25.29
CA ASP A 473 -53.03 28.07 24.33
C ASP A 473 -51.76 27.47 24.99
N ALA A 474 -51.94 26.86 26.16
CA ALA A 474 -50.88 26.34 27.03
C ALA A 474 -50.27 24.99 26.55
N SER A 475 -49.97 24.83 25.26
CA SER A 475 -49.50 23.54 24.71
C SER A 475 -48.25 23.59 23.82
N ALA A 476 -47.51 24.70 23.77
CA ALA A 476 -46.27 24.76 23.00
C ALA A 476 -45.16 25.47 23.78
N THR A 477 -44.36 24.68 24.50
CA THR A 477 -43.06 25.11 25.02
C THR A 477 -42.16 25.53 23.85
N ALA A 478 -41.68 26.78 23.88
CA ALA A 478 -40.79 27.34 22.86
C ALA A 478 -39.35 27.40 23.39
N LYS A 479 -38.37 27.13 22.53
CA LYS A 479 -36.94 27.25 22.87
C LYS A 479 -36.55 28.74 22.83
N VAL A 480 -35.81 29.22 23.84
CA VAL A 480 -35.49 30.65 24.01
C VAL A 480 -34.01 30.97 24.14
N SER A 481 -33.14 29.97 23.98
CA SER A 481 -31.69 30.14 23.96
C SER A 481 -31.06 29.31 22.84
N LEU A 482 -29.89 29.73 22.36
CA LEU A 482 -29.05 28.92 21.48
C LEU A 482 -28.25 27.91 22.31
N GLY A 483 -28.05 26.72 21.74
CA GLY A 483 -27.35 25.60 22.36
C GLY A 483 -28.16 24.95 23.46
N VAL A 484 -27.44 24.40 24.44
CA VAL A 484 -27.99 23.83 25.67
C VAL A 484 -27.27 24.48 26.84
N SER A 485 -27.96 25.35 27.59
CA SER A 485 -27.42 26.07 28.74
C SER A 485 -27.96 25.49 30.05
N GLY A 486 -27.06 25.02 30.91
CA GLY A 486 -27.45 24.19 32.05
C GLY A 486 -28.04 22.85 31.61
N SER A 487 -27.62 21.77 32.26
CA SER A 487 -28.16 20.44 32.01
C SER A 487 -28.17 19.65 33.29
N PHE A 488 -29.02 18.65 33.35
CA PHE A 488 -28.98 17.65 34.41
C PHE A 488 -29.01 16.26 33.79
N THR A 489 -28.23 15.37 34.38
CA THR A 489 -28.08 14.01 33.89
C THR A 489 -28.79 13.06 34.83
N THR A 490 -29.67 12.23 34.28
CA THR A 490 -30.31 11.12 35.00
C THR A 490 -29.70 9.82 34.49
N LYS A 491 -29.25 8.95 35.39
CA LYS A 491 -28.92 7.55 35.05
C LYS A 491 -30.19 6.72 35.11
N ARG A 492 -30.49 5.94 34.08
CA ARG A 492 -31.66 5.06 34.03
C ARG A 492 -31.23 3.68 33.54
N THR A 493 -31.71 2.64 34.22
CA THR A 493 -31.45 1.24 33.89
C THR A 493 -32.63 0.71 33.06
N HIS A 494 -32.36 0.12 31.90
CA HIS A 494 -33.35 -0.55 31.07
C HIS A 494 -33.09 -2.05 31.06
N SER A 495 -34.15 -2.86 31.07
CA SER A 495 -34.04 -4.32 30.94
C SER A 495 -34.41 -4.72 29.51
N GLU A 496 -33.44 -5.24 28.77
CA GLU A 496 -33.60 -5.60 27.36
C GLU A 496 -33.45 -7.11 27.16
N LYS A 497 -34.17 -7.64 26.17
CA LYS A 497 -33.99 -9.03 25.75
C LYS A 497 -32.72 -9.12 24.90
N TRP A 498 -31.86 -10.08 25.24
CA TRP A 498 -30.55 -10.33 24.69
C TRP A 498 -30.55 -11.70 24.01
N VAL A 499 -29.67 -11.96 23.04
CA VAL A 499 -29.43 -13.32 22.51
C VAL A 499 -28.02 -13.72 22.90
N GLU A 500 -27.83 -14.90 23.49
CA GLU A 500 -26.57 -15.30 24.16
C GLU A 500 -25.34 -15.25 23.28
N GLU A 501 -25.53 -15.50 21.99
CA GLU A 501 -24.45 -15.68 21.04
C GLU A 501 -24.16 -14.40 20.24
N SER A 502 -25.01 -13.37 20.30
CA SER A 502 -24.85 -12.12 19.54
C SER A 502 -23.60 -11.32 19.92
N ASP A 503 -22.88 -10.84 18.92
CA ASP A 503 -21.67 -10.04 19.08
C ASP A 503 -21.98 -8.57 19.41
N GLU A 504 -21.57 -8.11 20.59
CA GLU A 504 -21.72 -6.72 21.03
C GLU A 504 -20.66 -5.82 20.37
N LEU A 505 -21.08 -4.99 19.42
CA LEU A 505 -20.18 -4.10 18.64
C LEU A 505 -20.02 -2.71 19.28
N GLY A 506 -20.52 -2.55 20.50
CA GLY A 506 -20.35 -1.38 21.36
C GLY A 506 -21.49 -0.36 21.27
N SER A 507 -21.28 0.77 21.96
CA SER A 507 -22.28 1.82 22.11
C SER A 507 -21.72 3.20 21.83
N VAL A 508 -22.52 4.08 21.24
CA VAL A 508 -22.22 5.50 20.99
C VAL A 508 -23.40 6.39 21.38
N SER A 509 -23.14 7.68 21.53
CA SER A 509 -24.18 8.65 21.87
C SER A 509 -24.12 9.84 20.92
N LEU A 510 -25.21 10.09 20.19
CA LEU A 510 -25.37 11.30 19.40
C LEU A 510 -25.85 12.42 20.32
N ASN A 511 -25.03 13.44 20.52
CA ASN A 511 -25.44 14.63 21.24
C ASN A 511 -26.07 15.66 20.29
N TYR A 512 -27.11 16.35 20.76
CA TYR A 512 -27.79 17.43 20.04
C TYR A 512 -26.81 18.51 19.56
N VAL A 513 -25.79 18.84 20.37
CA VAL A 513 -24.80 19.88 20.01
C VAL A 513 -23.70 19.39 19.08
N ALA A 514 -23.67 18.11 18.72
CA ALA A 514 -22.68 17.58 17.79
C ALA A 514 -22.85 18.23 16.40
N PRO A 515 -21.76 18.59 15.70
CA PRO A 515 -21.88 19.13 14.34
C PRO A 515 -22.45 18.07 13.40
N VAL A 516 -23.13 18.50 12.34
CA VAL A 516 -23.55 17.59 11.26
C VAL A 516 -22.45 17.49 10.20
N ILE A 517 -21.97 18.64 9.72
CA ILE A 517 -20.88 18.74 8.74
C ILE A 517 -19.62 19.24 9.46
N VAL A 518 -18.49 18.58 9.21
CA VAL A 518 -17.21 18.94 9.84
C VAL A 518 -16.24 19.66 8.89
N SER A 519 -16.38 19.48 7.57
CA SER A 519 -15.51 20.15 6.59
C SER A 519 -16.15 20.23 5.19
N ASP A 520 -15.86 21.31 4.48
CA ASP A 520 -16.14 21.53 3.06
C ASP A 520 -14.87 21.47 2.18
N SER A 521 -13.74 21.01 2.72
CA SER A 521 -12.43 20.99 2.04
C SER A 521 -12.39 20.18 0.73
N GLU A 522 -13.24 19.16 0.61
CA GLU A 522 -13.32 18.25 -0.55
C GLU A 522 -14.66 18.39 -1.28
N LEU A 523 -15.33 19.55 -1.15
CA LEU A 523 -16.69 19.77 -1.65
C LEU A 523 -16.82 19.47 -3.15
N SER A 524 -15.82 19.83 -3.96
CA SER A 524 -15.84 19.64 -5.42
C SER A 524 -15.51 18.21 -5.87
N THR A 525 -14.87 17.41 -5.02
CA THR A 525 -14.36 16.06 -5.34
C THR A 525 -15.20 14.97 -4.70
N LYS A 526 -15.38 15.04 -3.37
CA LYS A 526 -16.04 14.01 -2.53
C LYS A 526 -17.33 14.52 -1.87
N GLY A 527 -17.52 15.84 -1.81
CA GLY A 527 -18.62 16.48 -1.10
C GLY A 527 -18.22 16.92 0.31
N TYR A 528 -19.22 17.07 1.19
CA TYR A 528 -18.99 17.46 2.58
C TYR A 528 -18.48 16.30 3.41
N LYS A 529 -17.51 16.54 4.29
CA LYS A 529 -17.13 15.60 5.32
C LYS A 529 -18.16 15.65 6.44
N ILE A 530 -18.80 14.54 6.73
CA ILE A 530 -19.86 14.41 7.74
C ILE A 530 -19.26 13.95 9.07
N HIS A 531 -19.83 14.42 10.17
CA HIS A 531 -19.48 13.93 11.49
C HIS A 531 -19.87 12.45 11.64
N THR A 532 -18.98 11.64 12.21
CA THR A 532 -19.22 10.23 12.49
C THR A 532 -19.03 9.92 13.95
N LEU A 533 -19.77 8.92 14.43
CA LEU A 533 -19.61 8.33 15.75
C LEU A 533 -18.93 6.97 15.61
N HIS A 534 -18.10 6.59 16.57
CA HIS A 534 -17.29 5.37 16.50
C HIS A 534 -17.38 4.59 17.82
N THR A 535 -17.74 3.31 17.76
CA THR A 535 -17.83 2.44 18.96
C THR A 535 -16.48 1.84 19.36
N GLY A 536 -15.54 1.77 18.42
CA GLY A 536 -14.33 0.92 18.49
C GLY A 536 -14.27 -0.01 17.28
N LEU A 537 -15.45 -0.47 16.87
CA LEU A 537 -15.66 -1.56 15.92
C LEU A 537 -16.57 -1.16 14.75
N ILE A 538 -17.46 -0.21 14.98
CA ILE A 538 -18.35 0.36 13.97
C ILE A 538 -18.21 1.87 13.96
N GLU A 539 -18.20 2.41 12.74
CA GLU A 539 -18.42 3.82 12.44
C GLU A 539 -19.82 4.04 11.91
N ILE A 540 -20.53 5.04 12.44
CA ILE A 540 -21.86 5.43 11.95
C ILE A 540 -21.90 6.90 11.52
N MET A 541 -22.65 7.16 10.47
CA MET A 541 -22.92 8.48 9.91
C MET A 541 -24.42 8.78 10.04
N ILE A 542 -24.75 9.84 10.78
CA ILE A 542 -26.13 10.25 11.04
C ILE A 542 -26.34 11.65 10.49
N VAL A 543 -27.45 11.86 9.80
CA VAL A 543 -27.80 13.17 9.22
C VAL A 543 -29.26 13.53 9.49
N PRO A 544 -29.57 14.81 9.73
CA PRO A 544 -30.95 15.28 9.81
C PRO A 544 -31.63 15.23 8.44
N VAL A 545 -32.87 14.76 8.41
CA VAL A 545 -33.72 14.71 7.22
C VAL A 545 -35.13 15.18 7.53
N THR A 546 -35.85 15.67 6.52
CA THR A 546 -37.27 15.98 6.63
C THR A 546 -38.12 14.77 6.27
N VAL A 547 -39.04 14.38 7.15
CA VAL A 547 -40.11 13.42 6.83
C VAL A 547 -41.32 14.15 6.24
N ARG A 548 -42.03 13.50 5.31
CA ARG A 548 -43.18 14.08 4.60
C ARG A 548 -44.40 14.24 5.48
#